data_AF-A0AAP0KBE1-F1
#
_entry.id   AF-A0AAP0KBE1-F1
#
_cell.length_a   1.000
_cell.length_b   1.000
_cell.length_c   1.000
_cell.angle_alpha   90.00
_cell.angle_beta   90.00
_cell.angle_gamma   90.00
#
_symmetry.space_group_name_H-M   'P 1'
#
loop_
_entity.id
_entity.type
_entity.pdbx_description
1 polymer ?
#
loop_
_entity_poly.entity_id
_entity_poly.type
_entity_poly.pdbx_seq_one_letter_code
_entity_poly.pdbx_strand_id
1 'polypeptide(L)'
;MGSAASFFRVGLEGSPDLKANKRLQITWVQLHYEFHFTVQDGIDAIEDVIYHIETYDVTTIRASTPMFLMSRKIKSLGVKMVIFGEGFDEIFGGYLYFHKAPNKEELHHETCRKVSWRAVITPHFEGAHYLIVKLHPT
;
A
#
# COMPACT_ATOMS: atom_id res chain seq x y z
N MET A 1 26.83 -3.07 -13.31
CA MET A 1 25.55 -3.55 -13.89
C MET A 1 24.44 -2.75 -13.23
N GLY A 2 23.66 -1.99 -14.01
CA GLY A 2 22.67 -1.04 -13.47
C GLY A 2 21.53 -1.72 -12.72
N SER A 3 21.14 -1.15 -11.59
CA SER A 3 20.07 -1.64 -10.72
C SER A 3 18.72 -1.65 -11.47
N ALA A 4 18.12 -2.82 -11.65
CA ALA A 4 16.81 -2.95 -12.29
C ALA A 4 15.68 -2.61 -11.31
N ALA A 5 14.94 -1.52 -11.56
CA ALA A 5 13.75 -1.18 -10.79
C ALA A 5 12.58 -2.13 -11.14
N SER A 6 11.86 -2.58 -10.12
CA SER A 6 10.68 -3.44 -10.25
C SER A 6 9.43 -2.70 -9.76
N PHE A 7 8.26 -3.12 -10.20
CA PHE A 7 6.98 -2.56 -9.75
C PHE A 7 6.03 -3.70 -9.45
N PHE A 8 5.48 -3.74 -8.24
CA PHE A 8 4.62 -4.84 -7.80
C PHE A 8 3.22 -4.31 -7.53
N ARG A 9 2.24 -5.11 -7.92
CA ARG A 9 0.83 -4.78 -7.80
C ARG A 9 0.12 -6.00 -7.27
N VAL A 10 -0.86 -5.80 -6.40
CA VAL A 10 -1.66 -6.87 -5.85
C VAL A 10 -3.13 -6.51 -5.99
N GLY A 11 -3.97 -7.48 -6.34
CA GLY A 11 -5.40 -7.26 -6.48
C GLY A 11 -6.16 -8.54 -6.75
N LEU A 12 -7.49 -8.46 -6.66
CA LEU A 12 -8.36 -9.48 -7.20
C LEU A 12 -8.31 -9.43 -8.74
N GLU A 13 -8.52 -10.57 -9.39
CA GLU A 13 -8.62 -10.68 -10.84
C GLU A 13 -9.67 -9.68 -11.37
N GLY A 14 -9.31 -8.90 -12.40
CA GLY A 14 -10.19 -7.89 -12.99
C GLY A 14 -10.49 -6.64 -12.15
N SER A 15 -9.85 -6.47 -10.99
CA SER A 15 -10.05 -5.31 -10.11
C SER A 15 -9.77 -3.96 -10.80
N PRO A 16 -10.48 -2.87 -10.40
CA PRO A 16 -10.24 -1.53 -10.92
C PRO A 16 -8.79 -1.08 -10.77
N ASP A 17 -8.16 -1.40 -9.63
CA ASP A 17 -6.76 -1.09 -9.33
C ASP A 17 -5.82 -1.72 -10.35
N LEU A 18 -5.97 -3.01 -10.65
CA LEU A 18 -5.13 -3.68 -11.65
C LEU A 18 -5.35 -3.10 -13.06
N LYS A 19 -6.60 -2.76 -13.42
CA LYS A 19 -6.91 -2.11 -14.71
C LYS A 19 -6.30 -0.73 -14.83
N ALA A 20 -6.40 0.10 -13.80
CA ALA A 20 -5.81 1.43 -13.76
C ALA A 20 -4.28 1.35 -13.85
N ASN A 21 -3.70 0.44 -13.08
CA ASN A 21 -2.27 0.22 -13.06
C ASN A 21 -1.73 -0.32 -14.41
N LYS A 22 -2.47 -1.17 -15.15
CA LYS A 22 -2.02 -1.64 -16.48
C LYS A 22 -1.73 -0.49 -17.45
N ARG A 23 -2.35 0.67 -17.22
CA ARG A 23 -2.13 1.90 -17.99
C ARG A 23 -0.92 2.70 -17.51
N LEU A 24 -0.42 2.45 -16.29
CA LEU A 24 0.80 3.06 -15.75
C LEU A 24 2.04 2.34 -16.32
N GLN A 25 2.59 2.89 -17.40
CA GLN A 25 3.90 2.51 -17.91
C GLN A 25 4.95 3.45 -17.31
N ILE A 26 5.62 2.99 -16.26
CA ILE A 26 6.71 3.74 -15.63
C ILE A 26 7.98 3.48 -16.44
N THR A 27 8.42 4.46 -17.21
CA THR A 27 9.48 4.31 -18.23
C THR A 27 10.84 3.87 -17.67
N TRP A 28 11.11 4.14 -16.39
CA TRP A 28 12.33 3.72 -15.70
C TRP A 28 12.21 2.40 -14.94
N VAL A 29 11.02 1.76 -14.94
CA VAL A 29 10.81 0.42 -14.38
C VAL A 29 10.98 -0.60 -15.49
N GLN A 30 11.79 -1.63 -15.22
CA GLN A 30 12.08 -2.69 -16.19
C GLN A 30 11.17 -3.89 -16.03
N LEU A 31 10.74 -4.17 -14.79
CA LEU A 31 9.94 -5.35 -14.46
C LEU A 31 8.65 -4.95 -13.75
N HIS A 32 7.52 -5.36 -14.31
CA HIS A 32 6.21 -5.18 -13.69
C HIS A 32 5.66 -6.55 -13.29
N TYR A 33 5.39 -6.72 -12.00
CA TYR A 33 4.80 -7.90 -11.41
C TYR A 33 3.36 -7.62 -11.03
N GLU A 34 2.47 -8.50 -11.46
CA GLU A 34 1.05 -8.46 -11.12
C GLU A 34 0.72 -9.72 -10.32
N PHE A 35 0.37 -9.54 -9.05
CA PHE A 35 0.01 -10.62 -8.16
C PHE A 35 -1.50 -10.65 -7.94
N HIS A 36 -2.05 -11.82 -8.17
CA HIS A 36 -3.46 -12.09 -7.92
C HIS A 36 -3.60 -12.87 -6.63
N PHE A 37 -4.67 -12.59 -5.91
CA PHE A 37 -5.14 -13.40 -4.78
C PHE A 37 -6.64 -13.62 -4.95
N THR A 38 -7.15 -14.68 -4.33
CA THR A 38 -8.57 -14.99 -4.27
C THR A 38 -9.17 -14.45 -2.98
N VAL A 39 -10.50 -14.33 -2.93
CA VAL A 39 -11.19 -13.98 -1.68
C VAL A 39 -10.86 -15.01 -0.58
N GLN A 40 -10.75 -16.29 -0.94
CA GLN A 40 -10.40 -17.34 0.01
C GLN A 40 -8.99 -17.16 0.59
N ASP A 41 -7.99 -16.84 -0.25
CA ASP A 41 -6.63 -16.52 0.24
C ASP A 41 -6.66 -15.37 1.26
N GLY A 42 -7.55 -14.39 1.04
CA GLY A 42 -7.75 -13.28 1.96
C GLY A 42 -8.36 -13.71 3.29
N ILE A 43 -9.41 -14.55 3.24
CA ILE A 43 -10.09 -15.08 4.44
C ILE A 43 -9.14 -15.95 5.26
N ASP A 44 -8.41 -16.86 4.60
CA ASP A 44 -7.50 -17.79 5.25
C ASP A 44 -6.30 -17.06 5.90
N ALA A 45 -5.96 -15.87 5.40
CA ALA A 45 -4.87 -15.06 5.96
C ALA A 45 -5.30 -14.14 7.11
N ILE A 46 -6.58 -14.03 7.47
CA ILE A 46 -7.06 -13.05 8.46
C ILE A 46 -6.38 -13.25 9.82
N GLU A 47 -6.29 -14.49 10.31
CA GLU A 47 -5.70 -14.80 11.61
C GLU A 47 -4.22 -14.41 11.65
N ASP A 48 -3.46 -14.81 10.63
CA ASP A 48 -2.06 -14.42 10.47
C ASP A 48 -1.91 -12.91 10.40
N VAL A 49 -2.77 -12.22 9.64
CA VAL A 49 -2.72 -10.76 9.49
C VAL A 49 -2.92 -10.09 10.85
N ILE A 50 -3.98 -10.45 11.58
CA ILE A 50 -4.26 -9.91 12.92
C ILE A 50 -3.09 -10.14 13.85
N TYR A 51 -2.50 -11.35 13.84
CA TYR A 51 -1.33 -11.67 14.63
C TYR A 51 -0.14 -10.74 14.31
N HIS A 52 0.12 -10.44 13.04
CA HIS A 52 1.27 -9.61 12.65
C HIS A 52 1.07 -8.11 12.87
N ILE A 53 -0.16 -7.61 12.76
CA ILE A 53 -0.46 -6.17 12.88
C ILE A 53 -0.95 -5.77 14.28
N GLU A 54 -1.26 -6.74 15.13
CA GLU A 54 -1.63 -6.56 16.53
C GLU A 54 -2.80 -5.58 16.75
N THR A 55 -3.75 -5.54 15.81
CA THR A 55 -4.94 -4.68 15.89
C THR A 55 -6.20 -5.38 15.44
N TYR A 56 -7.34 -4.89 15.95
CA TYR A 56 -8.68 -5.30 15.57
C TYR A 56 -9.39 -4.28 14.68
N ASP A 57 -8.72 -3.16 14.31
CA ASP A 57 -9.33 -2.14 13.46
C ASP A 57 -9.67 -2.72 12.08
N VAL A 58 -10.94 -2.62 11.71
CA VAL A 58 -11.49 -3.24 10.49
C VAL A 58 -10.84 -2.67 9.24
N THR A 59 -10.61 -1.35 9.18
CA THR A 59 -9.99 -0.71 8.02
C THR A 59 -8.54 -1.19 7.85
N THR A 60 -7.85 -1.34 8.97
CA THR A 60 -6.46 -1.78 9.04
C THR A 60 -6.30 -3.22 8.60
N ILE A 61 -7.14 -4.12 9.11
CA ILE A 61 -7.13 -5.53 8.70
C ILE A 61 -7.42 -5.64 7.20
N ARG A 62 -8.47 -4.97 6.71
CA ARG A 62 -8.84 -4.99 5.28
C ARG A 62 -7.73 -4.52 4.35
N ALA A 63 -7.02 -3.45 4.73
CA ALA A 63 -5.90 -2.94 3.96
C ALA A 63 -4.64 -3.83 4.08
N SER A 64 -4.41 -4.44 5.24
CA SER A 64 -3.21 -5.23 5.52
C SER A 64 -3.22 -6.61 4.91
N THR A 65 -4.38 -7.25 4.73
CA THR A 65 -4.48 -8.58 4.11
C THR A 65 -3.82 -8.66 2.72
N PRO A 66 -4.16 -7.81 1.74
CA PRO A 66 -3.49 -7.85 0.44
C PRO A 66 -2.00 -7.47 0.54
N MET A 67 -1.61 -6.56 1.45
CA MET A 67 -0.19 -6.26 1.71
C MET A 67 0.59 -7.46 2.23
N PHE A 68 0.01 -8.21 3.15
CA PHE A 68 0.60 -9.41 3.75
C PHE A 68 0.80 -10.51 2.70
N LEU A 69 -0.21 -10.76 1.88
CA LEU A 69 -0.12 -11.74 0.79
C LEU A 69 0.92 -11.31 -0.27
N MET A 70 0.98 -10.02 -0.58
CA MET A 70 1.98 -9.46 -1.50
C MET A 70 3.39 -9.58 -0.94
N SER A 71 3.61 -9.26 0.33
CA SER A 71 4.93 -9.27 0.96
C SER A 71 5.55 -10.68 0.94
N ARG A 72 4.74 -11.73 1.15
CA ARG A 72 5.16 -13.13 1.02
C ARG A 72 5.67 -13.46 -0.39
N LYS A 73 4.95 -13.01 -1.44
CA LYS A 73 5.37 -13.20 -2.84
C LYS A 73 6.62 -12.40 -3.21
N ILE A 74 6.73 -11.17 -2.72
CA ILE A 74 7.92 -10.33 -2.93
C ILE A 74 9.14 -10.98 -2.28
N LYS A 75 8.98 -11.51 -1.06
CA LYS A 75 10.05 -12.21 -0.34
C LYS A 75 10.53 -13.44 -1.08
N SER A 76 9.63 -14.23 -1.68
CA SER A 76 10.02 -15.42 -2.48
C SER A 76 10.79 -15.07 -3.75
N LEU A 77 10.67 -13.83 -4.26
CA LEU A 77 11.48 -13.31 -5.38
C LEU A 77 12.87 -12.80 -4.94
N GLY A 78 13.23 -12.97 -3.67
CA GLY A 78 14.52 -12.54 -3.12
C GLY A 78 14.64 -11.02 -2.91
N VAL A 79 13.54 -10.28 -2.99
CA VAL A 79 13.50 -8.84 -2.68
C VAL A 79 13.47 -8.66 -1.16
N LYS A 80 14.35 -7.79 -0.65
CA LYS A 80 14.52 -7.56 0.80
C LYS A 80 14.00 -6.20 1.27
N MET A 81 13.88 -5.23 0.38
CA MET A 81 13.46 -3.88 0.71
C MET A 81 12.44 -3.39 -0.30
N VAL A 82 11.42 -2.69 0.21
CA VAL A 82 10.33 -2.13 -0.55
C VAL A 82 10.05 -0.68 -0.15
N ILE A 83 9.75 0.16 -1.14
CA ILE A 83 9.29 1.55 -0.93
C ILE A 83 7.78 1.58 -1.21
N PHE A 84 7.04 2.35 -0.41
CA PHE A 84 5.60 2.50 -0.53
C PHE A 84 5.20 3.94 -0.24
N GLY A 85 4.07 4.38 -0.80
CA GLY A 85 3.63 5.78 -0.80
C GLY A 85 2.75 6.18 0.39
N GLU A 86 2.89 5.52 1.53
CA GLU A 86 2.09 5.85 2.73
C GLU A 86 2.42 7.24 3.25
N GLY A 87 1.44 7.89 3.87
CA GLY A 87 1.58 9.23 4.45
C GLY A 87 1.25 10.37 3.49
N PHE A 88 1.10 10.10 2.18
CA PHE A 88 0.83 11.14 1.20
C PHE A 88 -0.52 11.82 1.44
N ASP A 89 -1.57 11.03 1.70
CA ASP A 89 -2.92 11.56 1.92
C ASP A 89 -3.01 12.38 3.22
N GLU A 90 -2.24 12.02 4.24
CA GLU A 90 -2.15 12.72 5.50
C GLU A 90 -1.39 14.03 5.38
N ILE A 91 -0.31 14.07 4.59
CA ILE A 91 0.50 15.28 4.39
C ILE A 91 -0.25 16.29 3.52
N PHE A 92 -0.86 15.83 2.43
CA PHE A 92 -1.44 16.71 1.40
C PHE A 92 -2.96 16.87 1.48
N GLY A 93 -3.62 16.17 2.40
CA GLY A 93 -5.07 16.21 2.51
C GLY A 93 -5.77 15.44 1.37
N GLY A 94 -5.26 14.26 1.02
CA GLY A 94 -5.69 13.48 -0.14
C GLY A 94 -7.00 12.70 0.05
N TYR A 95 -7.42 12.45 1.29
CA TYR A 95 -8.69 11.77 1.56
C TYR A 95 -9.90 12.59 1.08
N LEU A 96 -10.91 11.91 0.55
CA LEU A 96 -12.11 12.55 -0.01
C LEU A 96 -12.82 13.51 0.94
N TYR A 97 -12.76 13.28 2.25
CA TYR A 97 -13.43 14.16 3.21
C TYR A 97 -12.76 15.55 3.34
N PHE A 98 -11.51 15.73 2.90
CA PHE A 98 -10.85 17.04 2.87
C PHE A 98 -11.51 18.01 1.88
N HIS A 99 -12.27 17.52 0.89
CA HIS A 99 -13.11 18.38 0.05
C HIS A 99 -14.19 19.13 0.85
N LYS A 100 -14.51 18.68 2.06
CA LYS A 100 -15.47 19.30 2.98
C LYS A 100 -14.79 20.11 4.08
N ALA A 101 -13.49 20.37 3.98
CA ALA A 101 -12.79 21.19 4.96
C ALA A 101 -13.39 22.61 5.01
N PRO A 102 -13.76 23.14 6.19
CA PRO A 102 -14.41 24.44 6.31
C PRO A 102 -13.55 25.60 5.80
N ASN A 103 -12.23 25.52 6.02
CA ASN A 103 -11.25 26.51 5.60
C ASN A 103 -9.84 25.87 5.56
N LYS A 104 -8.84 26.64 5.13
CA LYS A 104 -7.45 26.18 4.99
C LYS A 104 -6.77 25.85 6.34
N GLU A 105 -7.18 26.53 7.40
CA GLU A 105 -6.61 26.35 8.74
C GLU A 105 -7.08 25.02 9.36
N GLU A 106 -8.37 24.71 9.25
CA GLU A 106 -8.92 23.41 9.66
C GLU A 106 -8.32 22.24 8.85
N LEU A 107 -8.09 22.43 7.56
CA LEU A 107 -7.38 21.45 6.74
C LEU A 107 -5.98 21.22 7.29
N HIS A 108 -5.23 22.28 7.59
CA HIS A 108 -3.87 22.18 8.13
C HIS A 108 -3.84 21.52 9.52
N HIS A 109 -4.77 21.87 10.41
CA HIS A 109 -4.89 21.24 11.71
C HIS A 109 -5.17 19.74 11.60
N GLU A 110 -6.05 19.34 10.69
CA GLU A 110 -6.34 17.93 10.46
C GLU A 110 -5.16 17.16 9.85
N THR A 111 -4.43 17.73 8.88
CA THR A 111 -3.22 17.08 8.34
C THR A 111 -2.13 16.94 9.40
N CYS A 112 -1.89 17.98 10.22
CA CYS A 112 -0.98 17.91 11.36
C CYS A 112 -1.41 16.87 12.40
N ARG A 113 -2.72 16.77 12.71
CA ARG A 113 -3.25 15.75 13.62
C ARG A 113 -3.02 14.34 13.07
N LYS A 114 -3.28 14.12 11.78
CA LYS A 114 -3.09 12.82 11.11
C LYS A 114 -1.63 12.38 11.09
N VAL A 115 -0.69 13.31 10.90
CA VAL A 115 0.75 13.02 10.93
C VAL A 115 1.26 12.79 12.35
N SER A 116 0.81 13.59 13.33
CA SER A 116 1.32 13.53 14.72
C SER A 116 0.88 12.29 15.50
N TRP A 117 -0.29 11.73 15.21
CA TRP A 117 -0.83 10.59 15.97
C TRP A 117 -0.19 9.24 15.58
N ARG A 118 0.49 9.14 14.44
CA ARG A 118 1.06 7.88 13.93
C ARG A 118 2.49 7.62 14.41
N ALA A 119 2.65 7.39 15.72
CA ALA A 119 3.76 6.59 16.25
C ALA A 119 3.45 5.07 16.23
N VAL A 120 2.19 4.70 15.97
CA VAL A 120 1.73 3.31 15.77
C VAL A 120 1.14 3.21 14.36
N ILE A 121 1.79 2.43 13.50
CA ILE A 121 1.44 2.27 12.08
C ILE A 121 0.09 1.56 12.00
N THR A 122 -1.00 2.33 11.90
CA THR A 122 -2.34 1.83 11.58
C THR A 122 -2.56 2.10 10.09
N PRO A 123 -2.39 1.14 9.17
CA PRO A 123 -2.64 1.38 7.74
C PRO A 123 -4.14 1.70 7.49
N HIS A 124 -4.43 2.87 6.93
CA HIS A 124 -5.76 3.22 6.45
C HIS A 124 -5.66 3.45 4.95
N PHE A 125 -6.03 2.44 4.17
CA PHE A 125 -5.98 2.51 2.70
C PHE A 125 -7.35 2.32 2.07
N GLU A 126 -7.66 3.19 1.12
CA GLU A 126 -8.59 2.93 0.03
C GLU A 126 -7.77 2.82 -1.26
N GLY A 127 -7.41 1.59 -1.66
CA GLY A 127 -6.61 1.32 -2.87
C GLY A 127 -5.13 1.06 -2.57
N ALA A 128 -4.61 -0.08 -3.03
CA ALA A 128 -3.26 -0.56 -2.68
C ALA A 128 -2.32 -0.42 -3.89
N HIS A 129 -1.46 0.60 -3.90
CA HIS A 129 -0.47 0.86 -4.95
C HIS A 129 0.94 0.98 -4.35
N TYR A 130 1.90 0.19 -4.86
CA TYR A 130 3.27 0.15 -4.34
C TYR A 130 4.30 0.31 -5.46
N LEU A 131 5.21 1.28 -5.32
CA LEU A 131 6.39 1.43 -6.16
C LEU A 131 7.64 0.97 -5.40
N ILE A 132 8.11 -0.24 -5.69
CA ILE A 132 9.18 -0.88 -4.93
C ILE A 132 10.48 -0.88 -5.73
N VAL A 133 11.39 0.03 -5.39
CA VAL A 133 12.75 0.00 -5.95
C VAL A 133 13.55 -1.10 -5.24
N LYS A 134 13.94 -2.14 -5.97
CA LYS A 134 14.85 -3.17 -5.47
C LYS A 134 16.22 -2.55 -5.24
N LEU A 135 16.56 -2.22 -4.00
CA LEU A 135 17.96 -1.99 -3.62
C LEU A 135 18.60 -3.37 -3.43
N HIS A 136 19.52 -3.74 -4.33
CA HIS A 136 20.41 -4.87 -4.08
C HIS A 136 21.32 -4.52 -2.90
N PRO A 137 21.50 -5.41 -1.90
CA PRO A 137 22.69 -5.34 -1.09
C PRO A 137 23.87 -5.67 -2.01
N THR A 138 24.84 -4.76 -2.08
CA THR A 138 26.19 -5.08 -2.53
C THR A 138 26.76 -6.24 -1.74
#